data_AF-A0A1E1W6P3-F1
#
_entry.id   AF-A0A1E1W6P3-F1
#
_cell.length_a   1.000
_cell.length_b   1.000
_cell.length_c   1.000
_cell.angle_alpha   90.00
_cell.angle_beta   90.00
_cell.angle_gamma   90.00
#
_symmetry.space_group_name_H-M   'P 1'
#
loop_
_entity.id
_entity.type
_entity.pdbx_description
1 polymer ?
#
loop_
_entity_poly.entity_id
_entity_poly.type
_entity_poly.pdbx_seq_one_letter_code
_entity_poly.pdbx_strand_id
1 'polypeptide(L)'
;ALAAIGSALNMILTSKDSSNQVFQQLIQPLSDAARLICDCHYKESVSRRFDITKTLNKETKDMVKNSKIDEYLFGSDLVDQLKSHKAIAKSGLEMKAANTVRVAFRQTPTIQTHRGALNARGTTRVP
;
A
#
# COMPACT_ATOMS: atom_id res chain seq x y z
N ALA A 1 -3.67 13.63 26.46
CA ALA A 1 -4.76 14.61 26.26
C ALA A 1 -6.15 13.99 26.48
N LEU A 2 -6.57 13.01 25.67
CA LEU A 2 -7.87 12.33 25.82
C LEU A 2 -8.15 11.77 27.23
N ALA A 3 -7.16 11.12 27.85
CA ALA A 3 -7.29 10.62 29.22
C ALA A 3 -7.58 11.72 30.26
N ALA A 4 -6.98 12.91 30.09
CA ALA A 4 -7.22 14.05 30.97
C ALA A 4 -8.64 14.61 30.80
N ILE A 5 -9.14 14.69 29.55
CA ILE A 5 -10.53 15.09 29.27
C ILE A 5 -11.51 14.07 29.87
N GLY A 6 -11.23 12.77 29.70
CA GLY A 6 -12.04 11.70 30.30
C GLY A 6 -12.06 11.77 31.83
N SER A 7 -10.91 12.05 32.46
CA SER A 7 -10.83 12.25 33.91
C SER A 7 -11.64 13.48 34.36
N ALA A 8 -11.54 14.60 33.66
CA ALA A 8 -12.33 15.80 33.95
C ALA A 8 -13.84 15.56 33.80
N LEU A 9 -14.27 14.89 32.73
CA LEU A 9 -15.67 14.48 32.54
C LEU A 9 -16.13 13.55 33.67
N ASN A 10 -15.30 12.58 34.07
CA ASN A 10 -15.63 11.68 35.17
C ASN A 10 -15.83 12.46 36.48
N MET A 11 -14.93 13.40 36.81
CA MET A 11 -15.04 14.26 37.99
C MET A 11 -16.34 15.06 37.99
N ILE A 12 -16.73 15.62 36.84
CA ILE A 12 -17.98 16.38 36.69
C ILE A 12 -19.20 15.47 36.93
N LEU A 13 -19.24 14.30 36.27
CA LEU A 13 -20.40 13.40 36.30
C LEU A 13 -20.61 12.68 37.63
N THR A 14 -19.54 12.45 38.41
CA THR A 14 -19.62 11.79 39.73
C THR A 14 -19.70 12.75 40.91
N SER A 15 -19.61 14.07 40.67
CA SER A 15 -19.75 15.07 41.72
C SER A 15 -21.16 15.07 42.32
N LYS A 16 -21.32 15.37 43.62
CA LYS A 16 -22.66 15.49 44.25
C LYS A 16 -23.45 16.70 43.74
N ASP A 17 -22.77 17.65 43.11
CA ASP A 17 -23.30 18.86 42.50
C ASP A 17 -23.61 18.70 41.01
N SER A 18 -23.94 17.50 40.53
CA SER A 18 -24.26 17.24 39.11
C SER A 18 -25.39 18.11 38.54
N SER A 19 -26.20 18.74 39.39
CA SER A 19 -27.25 19.72 39.04
C SER A 19 -26.74 21.16 38.88
N ASN A 20 -25.46 21.42 39.11
CA ASN A 20 -24.85 22.73 38.89
C ASN A 20 -24.83 23.05 37.39
N GLN A 21 -25.51 24.13 37.00
CA GLN A 21 -25.61 24.56 35.62
C GLN A 21 -24.24 24.80 34.96
N VAL A 22 -23.23 25.22 35.72
CA VAL A 22 -21.87 25.44 35.22
C VAL A 22 -21.24 24.12 34.76
N PHE A 23 -21.42 23.04 35.52
CA PHE A 23 -20.89 21.73 35.16
C PHE A 23 -21.57 21.15 33.91
N GLN A 24 -22.88 21.34 33.78
CA GLN A 24 -23.62 20.94 32.57
C GLN A 24 -23.12 21.70 31.32
N GLN A 25 -22.79 22.99 31.46
CA GLN A 25 -22.24 23.78 30.36
C GLN A 25 -20.81 23.39 29.96
N LEU A 26 -20.05 22.72 30.83
CA LEU A 26 -18.68 22.28 30.54
C LEU A 26 -18.61 20.93 29.79
N ILE A 27 -19.65 20.10 29.87
CA ILE A 27 -19.67 18.77 29.24
C ILE A 27 -19.54 18.89 27.71
N GLN A 28 -20.29 19.81 27.10
CA GLN A 28 -20.28 20.00 25.64
C GLN A 28 -18.90 20.46 25.13
N PRO A 29 -18.29 21.54 25.66
CA PRO A 29 -16.93 21.95 25.27
C PRO A 29 -15.88 20.86 25.46
N LEU A 30 -15.97 20.06 26.53
CA LEU A 30 -15.06 18.93 26.75
C LEU A 30 -15.25 17.83 25.70
N SER A 31 -16.50 17.52 25.33
CA SER A 31 -16.80 16.57 24.26
C SER A 31 -16.28 17.06 22.90
N ASP A 32 -16.48 18.33 22.59
CA ASP A 32 -16.02 18.94 21.35
C ASP A 32 -14.48 18.99 21.30
N ALA A 33 -13.82 19.31 22.42
CA ALA A 33 -12.36 19.24 22.53
C ALA A 33 -11.84 17.81 22.30
N ALA A 34 -12.49 16.78 22.85
CA ALA A 34 -12.11 15.39 22.62
C ALA A 34 -12.24 15.01 21.13
N ARG A 35 -13.33 15.43 20.46
CA ARG A 35 -13.52 15.21 19.02
C ARG A 35 -12.44 15.90 18.19
N LEU A 36 -12.14 17.16 18.48
CA LEU A 36 -11.08 17.90 17.79
C LEU A 36 -9.70 17.23 17.93
N ILE A 37 -9.38 16.71 19.12
CA ILE A 37 -8.13 15.98 19.34
C ILE A 37 -8.10 14.68 18.53
N CYS A 38 -9.20 13.92 18.50
CA CYS A 38 -9.32 12.73 17.68
C CYS A 38 -9.17 13.04 16.19
N ASP A 39 -9.80 14.12 15.70
CA ASP A 39 -9.69 14.55 14.31
C ASP A 39 -8.26 14.98 13.96
N CYS A 40 -7.60 15.73 14.84
CA CYS A 40 -6.19 16.10 14.67
C CYS A 40 -5.28 14.86 14.60
N HIS A 41 -5.44 13.92 15.52
CA HIS A 41 -4.68 12.66 15.52
C HIS A 41 -4.91 11.84 14.24
N TYR A 42 -6.16 11.78 13.77
CA TYR A 42 -6.49 11.11 12.52
C TYR A 42 -5.84 11.80 11.32
N LYS A 43 -5.94 13.13 11.21
CA LYS A 43 -5.31 13.92 10.13
C LYS A 43 -3.79 13.74 10.13
N GLU A 44 -3.17 13.74 11.29
CA GLU A 44 -1.73 13.48 11.42
C GLU A 44 -1.37 12.07 10.91
N SER A 45 -2.16 11.06 11.30
CA SER A 45 -1.98 9.68 10.81
C SER A 45 -2.13 9.59 9.29
N VAL A 46 -3.13 10.26 8.71
CA VAL A 46 -3.32 10.33 7.25
C VAL A 46 -2.14 11.02 6.57
N SER A 47 -1.63 12.12 7.13
CA SER A 47 -0.46 12.82 6.60
C SER A 47 0.78 11.93 6.61
N ARG A 48 1.05 11.26 7.73
CA ARG A 48 2.18 10.30 7.85
C ARG A 48 2.06 9.17 6.82
N ARG A 49 0.85 8.61 6.63
CA ARG A 49 0.60 7.61 5.58
C ARG A 49 0.90 8.16 4.21
N PHE A 50 0.42 9.36 3.89
CA PHE A 50 0.64 9.99 2.60
C PHE A 50 2.14 10.14 2.31
N ASP A 51 2.92 10.60 3.28
CA ASP A 51 4.36 10.79 3.12
C ASP A 51 5.12 9.48 2.97
N ILE A 52 4.85 8.48 3.82
CA ILE A 52 5.48 7.16 3.69
C ILE A 52 5.10 6.50 2.37
N THR A 53 3.83 6.59 1.96
CA THR A 53 3.34 5.94 0.74
C THR A 53 3.99 6.51 -0.54
N LYS A 54 4.52 7.73 -0.50
CA LYS A 54 5.29 8.30 -1.62
C LYS A 54 6.64 7.63 -1.81
N THR A 55 7.25 7.10 -0.75
CA THR A 55 8.58 6.48 -0.80
C THR A 55 8.54 4.99 -1.13
N LEU A 56 7.35 4.38 -1.19
CA LEU A 56 7.15 2.97 -1.47
C LEU A 56 7.12 2.68 -2.99
N ASN A 57 7.52 1.47 -3.36
CA ASN A 57 7.34 0.99 -4.73
C ASN A 57 5.84 0.79 -5.05
N LYS A 58 5.51 0.70 -6.35
CA LYS A 58 4.11 0.63 -6.81
C LYS A 58 3.34 -0.54 -6.18
N GLU A 59 3.97 -1.71 -6.11
CA GLU A 59 3.35 -2.92 -5.55
C GLU A 59 3.00 -2.78 -4.06
N THR A 60 3.95 -2.31 -3.25
CA THR A 60 3.73 -2.11 -1.81
C THR A 60 2.72 -0.99 -1.57
N LYS A 61 2.74 0.06 -2.40
CA LYS A 61 1.77 1.16 -2.36
C LYS A 61 0.35 0.67 -2.60
N ASP A 62 0.15 -0.16 -3.63
CA ASP A 62 -1.17 -0.72 -3.95
C ASP A 62 -1.68 -1.65 -2.84
N MET A 63 -0.79 -2.40 -2.18
CA MET A 63 -1.12 -3.24 -1.02
C MET A 63 -1.58 -2.40 0.19
N VAL A 64 -0.84 -1.35 0.56
CA VAL A 64 -1.15 -0.56 1.78
C VAL A 64 -2.21 0.51 1.59
N LYS A 65 -2.64 0.79 0.36
CA LYS A 65 -3.61 1.85 0.05
C LYS A 65 -4.94 1.64 0.76
N ASN A 66 -5.41 0.40 0.84
CA ASN A 66 -6.71 0.06 1.42
C ASN A 66 -6.60 -0.39 2.88
N SER A 67 -5.42 -0.32 3.49
CA SER A 67 -5.26 -0.74 4.87
C SER A 67 -5.90 0.26 5.83
N LYS A 68 -6.44 -0.28 6.93
CA LYS A 68 -7.08 0.49 8.00
C LYS A 68 -6.00 1.06 8.93
N ILE A 69 -6.23 2.26 9.44
CA ILE A 69 -5.44 2.81 10.55
C ILE A 69 -6.00 2.21 11.83
N ASP A 70 -5.17 1.53 12.59
CA ASP A 70 -5.49 1.01 13.91
C ASP A 70 -4.38 1.41 14.90
N GLU A 71 -3.98 0.50 15.79
CA GLU A 71 -2.80 0.68 16.64
C GLU A 71 -1.54 0.98 15.81
N TYR A 72 -1.45 0.43 14.60
CA TYR A 72 -0.40 0.69 13.64
C TYR A 72 -0.90 1.53 12.46
N LEU A 73 0.02 2.30 11.87
CA LEU A 73 -0.27 3.25 10.80
C LEU A 73 -0.90 2.60 9.56
N PHE A 74 -0.56 1.34 9.29
CA PHE A 74 -1.03 0.55 8.15
C PHE A 74 -1.78 -0.72 8.56
N GLY A 75 -2.19 -0.84 9.82
CA GLY A 75 -2.91 -1.99 10.31
C GLY A 75 -2.02 -3.03 11.00
N SER A 76 -2.54 -3.70 12.03
CA SER A 76 -1.93 -4.89 12.64
C SER A 76 -1.77 -6.03 11.64
N ASP A 77 -2.71 -6.11 10.69
CA ASP A 77 -2.80 -7.21 9.72
C ASP A 77 -1.85 -7.03 8.53
N LEU A 78 -1.05 -5.96 8.50
CA LEU A 78 -0.12 -5.66 7.41
C LEU A 78 0.82 -6.83 7.10
N VAL A 79 1.33 -7.49 8.13
CA VAL A 79 2.26 -8.62 7.98
C VAL A 79 1.59 -9.79 7.27
N ASP A 80 0.34 -10.08 7.60
CA ASP A 80 -0.40 -11.18 7.01
C ASP A 80 -0.88 -10.85 5.60
N GLN A 81 -1.28 -9.59 5.35
CA GLN A 81 -1.53 -9.08 4.01
C GLN A 81 -0.28 -9.19 3.13
N LEU A 82 0.91 -8.86 3.65
CA LEU A 82 2.17 -8.96 2.92
C LEU A 82 2.51 -10.41 2.55
N LYS A 83 2.35 -11.35 3.48
CA LYS A 83 2.57 -12.79 3.23
C LYS A 83 1.59 -13.30 2.17
N SER A 84 0.31 -12.95 2.31
CA SER A 84 -0.74 -13.33 1.37
C SER A 84 -0.46 -12.79 -0.04
N HIS A 85 -0.13 -11.50 -0.16
CA HIS A 85 0.25 -10.88 -1.43
C HIS A 85 1.44 -11.58 -2.09
N LYS A 86 2.49 -11.90 -1.32
CA LYS A 86 3.65 -12.64 -1.85
C LYS A 86 3.30 -14.05 -2.31
N ALA A 87 2.46 -14.76 -1.56
CA ALA A 87 1.99 -16.09 -1.94
C ALA A 87 1.18 -16.04 -3.25
N ILE A 88 0.25 -15.09 -3.36
CA ILE A 88 -0.55 -14.87 -4.58
C ILE A 88 0.34 -14.51 -5.77
N ALA A 89 1.30 -13.59 -5.59
CA ALA A 89 2.24 -13.21 -6.63
C ALA A 89 3.08 -14.39 -7.11
N LYS A 90 3.55 -15.24 -6.18
CA LYS A 90 4.27 -16.48 -6.50
C LYS A 90 3.40 -17.44 -7.30
N SER A 91 2.18 -17.72 -6.85
CA SER A 91 1.24 -18.58 -7.56
C SER A 91 0.93 -18.06 -8.97
N GLY A 92 0.76 -16.74 -9.13
CA GLY A 92 0.53 -16.12 -10.44
C GLY A 92 1.72 -16.27 -11.41
N LEU A 93 2.96 -16.24 -10.90
CA LEU A 93 4.16 -16.49 -11.69
C LEU A 93 4.25 -17.95 -12.17
N GLU A 94 3.95 -18.90 -11.28
CA GLU A 94 3.94 -20.34 -11.60
C GLU A 94 2.90 -20.65 -12.69
N MET A 95 1.71 -20.04 -12.63
CA MET A 95 0.68 -20.18 -13.65
C MET A 95 1.10 -19.63 -15.02
N LYS A 96 1.80 -18.50 -15.06
CA LYS A 96 2.32 -17.91 -16.31
C LYS A 96 3.43 -18.76 -16.93
N ALA A 97 4.30 -19.35 -16.10
CA ALA A 97 5.40 -20.18 -16.56
C ALA A 97 4.92 -21.43 -17.33
N ALA A 98 3.75 -21.98 -16.96
CA ALA A 98 3.17 -23.15 -17.61
C ALA A 98 2.77 -22.94 -19.09
N ASN A 99 2.63 -21.69 -19.55
CA ASN A 99 2.21 -21.39 -20.93
C ASN A 99 3.38 -21.06 -21.89
N THR A 100 4.63 -21.14 -21.42
CA THR A 100 5.82 -21.04 -22.26
C THR A 100 6.27 -22.41 -22.75
N VAL A 101 5.33 -23.21 -23.29
CA VAL A 101 5.72 -24.25 -24.24
C VAL A 101 6.27 -23.50 -25.44
N ARG A 102 7.60 -23.31 -25.47
CA ARG A 102 8.30 -22.92 -26.68
C ARG A 102 7.91 -23.97 -27.70
N VAL A 103 7.06 -23.61 -28.65
CA VAL A 103 6.83 -24.39 -29.85
C VAL A 103 8.17 -24.40 -30.55
N ALA A 104 8.99 -25.39 -30.24
CA ALA A 104 10.29 -25.59 -30.84
C ALA A 104 9.99 -25.80 -32.33
N PHE A 105 10.30 -24.77 -33.13
CA PHE A 105 10.24 -24.86 -34.57
C PHE A 105 11.13 -26.03 -34.97
N ARG A 106 10.51 -27.14 -35.35
CA ARG A 106 11.17 -28.37 -35.77
C ARG A 106 11.99 -28.03 -37.01
N GLN A 107 13.28 -27.78 -36.83
CA GLN A 107 14.21 -27.63 -37.95
C GLN A 107 14.24 -28.95 -38.70
N THR A 108 13.67 -28.97 -39.90
CA THR A 108 13.90 -30.04 -40.87
C THR A 108 15.39 -30.01 -41.27
N PRO A 109 16.07 -31.17 -41.36
CA PRO A 109 17.48 -31.19 -41.72
C PRO A 109 17.65 -30.78 -43.18
N THR A 110 18.14 -29.56 -43.41
CA THR A 110 18.60 -29.12 -44.73
C THR A 110 19.87 -29.88 -45.09
N ILE A 111 19.76 -30.73 -46.11
CA ILE A 111 20.89 -31.43 -46.74
C ILE A 111 21.83 -30.37 -47.31
N GLN A 112 23.04 -30.30 -46.75
CA GLN A 112 24.11 -29.41 -47.21
C GLN A 112 24.67 -29.92 -48.55
N THR A 113 24.41 -29.20 -49.63
CA THR A 113 25.20 -29.32 -50.86
C THR A 113 26.25 -28.20 -50.85
N HIS A 114 27.51 -28.60 -50.70
CA HIS A 114 28.68 -27.73 -50.85
C HIS A 114 28.73 -27.13 -52.27
N ARG A 115 28.52 -25.82 -52.43
CA ARG A 115 29.14 -25.03 -53.52
C ARG A 115 29.32 -23.56 -53.15
N GLY A 116 30.59 -23.18 -52.99
CA GLY A 116 31.16 -21.93 -53.53
C GLY A 116 30.93 -20.65 -52.75
N ALA A 117 31.96 -20.21 -52.00
CA ALA A 117 32.12 -18.82 -51.61
C ALA A 117 32.51 -17.98 -52.84
N LEU A 118 31.69 -16.99 -53.20
CA LEU A 118 32.04 -15.95 -54.18
C LEU A 118 31.52 -14.60 -53.69
N ASN A 119 32.27 -14.00 -52.76
CA ASN A 119 32.23 -12.57 -52.53
C ASN A 119 32.97 -11.90 -53.71
N ALA A 120 32.25 -11.23 -54.60
CA ALA A 120 32.83 -10.37 -55.63
C ALA A 120 32.30 -8.94 -55.45
N ARG A 121 33.25 -8.04 -55.22
CA ARG A 121 33.12 -6.60 -55.02
C ARG A 121 32.42 -5.92 -56.20
N GLY A 122 31.63 -4.89 -55.91
CA GLY A 122 31.18 -3.90 -56.89
C GLY A 122 30.73 -2.61 -56.22
N THR A 123 31.60 -1.61 -56.21
CA THR A 123 31.32 -0.24 -55.81
C THR A 123 30.53 0.49 -56.90
N THR A 124 29.50 1.29 -56.56
CA THR A 124 29.26 2.58 -57.24
C THR A 124 28.44 3.51 -56.36
N ARG A 125 28.87 4.77 -56.39
CA ARG A 125 28.55 5.93 -55.58
C ARG A 125 27.52 6.81 -56.33
N VAL A 126 26.91 7.76 -55.59
CA VAL A 126 26.32 9.05 -56.05
C VAL A 126 24.84 8.99 -56.51
N PRO A 127 24.03 10.08 -56.41
CA PRO A 127 24.18 11.36 -55.67
C PRO A 127 23.31 11.46 -54.41
#